data_AF-A0A552U725-F1
#
_entry.id   AF-A0A552U725-F1
#
_cell.length_a   1.000
_cell.length_b   1.000
_cell.length_c   1.000
_cell.angle_alpha   90.00
_cell.angle_beta   90.00
_cell.angle_gamma   90.00
#
_symmetry.space_group_name_H-M   'P 1'
#
loop_
_entity.id
_entity.type
_entity.pdbx_description
1 polymer ?
#
loop_
_entity_poly.entity_id
_entity_poly.type
_entity_poly.pdbx_seq_one_letter_code
_entity_poly.pdbx_strand_id
1 'polypeptide(L)'
;MKRAILLVALMLASPLAAREDPEWTACDFGTDPKAGLLATKRWFELGKEAGALDALRGNRSGWTNLAPGTRMPPLDACAKALASPDLTPQEWPRRVSLLQAQAAHRIAAGDAAGALKDLDTVAQVVPAAADPAEVARTTTVASDFLRGLAHAKLGTPEAARFYGRAAAARPWSGRVQGVAETLLAQVPGATAEQVAVAQRLVLIDVKGRERRARLRFAAGDHAGALTDWRRVRPSVTDVTTVYVKFPNSIVVGMPGFPVKTIDPARVGAAAIAATLAGDAAQGREWIAEAKTKTAALPPMGGMLAQMYDRERAIAELTRRLELVEVAEAHAAGRKDAAQSLLAAAAPLPDDDATLRLAALVRGQPVPPRTPAGEVDPLRVLVLLPRYEGKTGGGGGVGEVLMGGSLLRSAQAGRNSYSKSRGFFKAGGFKEKQLADGRGTTIEFIGDTSSALATEEMTLLRAADLAREAGKPAFVVLDKRDLQRTSTLTRNGTPMGPATPAGYVTQLDVAFVDPASLPAELRDESDRTIAVDDVERVLGPEYKPQP
;
A
#
# COMPACT_ATOMS: atom_id res chain seq x y z
N MET A 1 -56.01 27.06 -18.70
CA MET A 1 -55.78 26.54 -17.34
C MET A 1 -55.84 25.00 -17.21
N LYS A 2 -56.79 24.28 -17.83
CA LYS A 2 -56.89 22.80 -17.68
C LYS A 2 -55.72 21.97 -18.25
N ARG A 3 -54.93 22.48 -19.20
CA ARG A 3 -53.73 21.79 -19.74
C ARG A 3 -52.45 21.97 -18.89
N ALA A 4 -52.40 22.97 -18.02
CA ALA A 4 -51.26 23.19 -17.13
C ALA A 4 -51.29 22.27 -15.88
N ILE A 5 -52.49 21.85 -15.46
CA ILE A 5 -52.67 20.97 -14.30
C ILE A 5 -52.31 19.51 -14.64
N LEU A 6 -52.49 19.08 -15.90
CA LEU A 6 -52.13 17.72 -16.34
C LEU A 6 -50.62 17.51 -16.46
N LEU A 7 -49.85 18.56 -16.79
CA LEU A 7 -48.38 18.48 -16.87
C LEU A 7 -47.71 18.43 -15.49
N VAL A 8 -48.31 19.07 -14.48
CA VAL A 8 -47.83 19.03 -13.09
C VAL A 8 -48.15 17.68 -12.42
N ALA A 9 -49.30 17.06 -12.76
CA ALA A 9 -49.65 15.73 -12.25
C ALA A 9 -48.77 14.60 -12.84
N LEU A 10 -48.29 14.73 -14.08
CA LEU A 10 -47.37 13.78 -14.70
C LEU A 10 -45.91 13.93 -14.22
N MET A 11 -45.51 15.08 -13.68
CA MET A 11 -44.19 15.27 -13.06
C MET A 11 -44.12 14.78 -11.60
N LEU A 12 -45.27 14.66 -10.92
CA LEU A 12 -45.36 14.15 -9.54
C LEU A 12 -45.49 12.62 -9.45
N ALA A 13 -45.64 11.93 -10.57
CA ALA A 13 -45.61 10.47 -10.68
C ALA A 13 -44.24 9.97 -11.15
N SER A 14 -43.16 10.49 -10.55
CA SER A 14 -41.87 9.79 -10.63
C SER A 14 -41.95 8.58 -9.69
N PRO A 15 -41.50 7.38 -10.09
CA PRO A 15 -41.45 6.25 -9.18
C PRO A 15 -40.65 6.69 -7.95
N LEU A 16 -41.27 6.54 -6.77
CA LEU A 16 -40.61 6.67 -5.48
C LEU A 16 -39.25 5.96 -5.58
N ALA A 17 -38.19 6.68 -5.21
CA ALA A 17 -36.83 6.16 -5.23
C ALA A 17 -36.81 4.73 -4.67
N ALA A 18 -36.40 3.77 -5.49
CA ALA A 18 -36.05 2.45 -4.98
C ALA A 18 -34.91 2.70 -3.98
N ARG A 19 -35.27 2.62 -2.70
CA ARG A 19 -34.33 2.66 -1.59
C ARG A 19 -33.30 1.58 -1.88
N GLU A 20 -32.02 1.91 -1.85
CA GLU A 20 -30.95 0.89 -1.99
C GLU A 20 -31.33 -0.27 -1.07
N ASP A 21 -31.38 -1.47 -1.64
CA ASP A 21 -31.69 -2.64 -0.84
C ASP A 21 -30.56 -2.77 0.21
N PRO A 22 -30.88 -2.55 1.50
CA PRO A 22 -29.88 -2.40 2.56
C PRO A 22 -29.00 -3.65 2.73
N GLU A 23 -29.42 -4.78 2.15
CA GLU A 23 -28.70 -6.05 2.21
C GLU A 23 -27.41 -6.01 1.37
N TRP A 24 -27.39 -5.27 0.26
CA TRP A 24 -26.21 -5.16 -0.61
C TRP A 24 -25.12 -4.32 0.04
N THR A 25 -25.48 -3.14 0.54
CA THR A 25 -24.57 -2.23 1.23
C THR A 25 -24.04 -2.87 2.52
N ALA A 26 -24.84 -3.72 3.16
CA ALA A 26 -24.43 -4.46 4.36
C ALA A 26 -23.42 -5.59 4.06
N CYS A 27 -23.44 -6.18 2.86
CA CYS A 27 -22.50 -7.24 2.49
C CYS A 27 -21.11 -6.69 2.08
N ASP A 28 -21.04 -5.90 1.01
CA ASP A 28 -19.76 -5.55 0.37
C ASP A 28 -19.39 -4.07 0.46
N PHE A 29 -20.14 -3.31 1.27
CA PHE A 29 -19.95 -1.88 1.50
C PHE A 29 -20.06 -1.01 0.22
N GLY A 30 -20.49 -1.60 -0.90
CA GLY A 30 -20.73 -0.91 -2.17
C GLY A 30 -22.14 -0.32 -2.25
N THR A 31 -22.27 0.80 -2.96
CA THR A 31 -23.57 1.38 -3.33
C THR A 31 -24.27 0.52 -4.40
N ASP A 32 -25.60 0.50 -4.38
CA ASP A 32 -26.43 -0.23 -5.35
C ASP A 32 -26.11 0.23 -6.79
N PRO A 33 -25.86 -0.69 -7.76
CA PRO A 33 -25.58 -0.33 -9.15
C PRO A 33 -26.68 0.50 -9.83
N LYS A 34 -27.96 0.34 -9.46
CA LYS A 34 -29.08 1.13 -10.00
C LYS A 34 -29.08 2.55 -9.42
N ALA A 35 -28.63 2.73 -8.18
CA ALA A 35 -28.57 4.05 -7.54
C ALA A 35 -27.54 4.98 -8.21
N GLY A 36 -26.39 4.45 -8.65
CA GLY A 36 -25.35 5.22 -9.34
C GLY A 36 -25.74 5.73 -10.73
N LEU A 37 -26.46 4.91 -11.52
CA LEU A 37 -26.84 5.20 -12.90
C LEU A 37 -28.03 6.17 -13.00
N LEU A 38 -29.01 6.05 -12.08
CA LEU A 38 -30.14 6.99 -11.98
C LEU A 38 -29.71 8.36 -11.44
N ALA A 39 -28.72 8.41 -10.55
CA ALA A 39 -28.21 9.66 -10.00
C ALA A 39 -27.42 10.51 -11.00
N THR A 40 -26.64 9.89 -11.91
CA THR A 40 -25.93 10.60 -12.98
C THR A 40 -26.90 11.18 -14.02
N LYS A 41 -27.97 10.44 -14.34
CA LYS A 41 -29.04 10.92 -15.22
C LYS A 41 -29.79 12.12 -14.60
N ARG A 42 -30.01 12.09 -13.28
CA ARG A 42 -30.62 13.20 -12.53
C ARG A 42 -29.69 14.42 -12.40
N TRP A 43 -28.37 14.23 -12.36
CA TRP A 43 -27.39 15.34 -12.30
C TRP A 43 -27.40 16.19 -13.57
N PHE A 44 -27.64 15.57 -14.73
CA PHE A 44 -27.80 16.27 -16.00
C PHE A 44 -29.11 17.08 -16.07
N GLU A 45 -30.14 16.66 -15.32
CA GLU A 45 -31.48 17.27 -15.29
C GLU A 45 -31.67 18.30 -14.15
N LEU A 46 -30.96 18.18 -13.02
CA LEU A 46 -31.15 18.99 -11.80
C LEU A 46 -30.05 20.01 -11.52
N GLY A 47 -29.46 20.63 -12.54
CA GLY A 47 -28.45 21.68 -12.41
C GLY A 47 -28.90 22.99 -11.70
N LYS A 48 -29.95 23.02 -10.86
CA LYS A 48 -30.42 24.26 -10.19
C LYS A 48 -30.88 24.21 -8.73
N GLU A 49 -31.08 23.08 -8.03
CA GLU A 49 -31.54 23.15 -6.62
C GLU A 49 -30.85 22.16 -5.67
N ALA A 50 -30.29 22.70 -4.60
CA ALA A 50 -29.45 22.03 -3.62
C ALA A 50 -30.31 21.40 -2.50
N GLY A 51 -30.36 20.07 -2.45
CA GLY A 51 -31.02 19.35 -1.35
C GLY A 51 -30.87 17.81 -1.34
N ALA A 52 -30.48 17.18 -2.45
CA ALA A 52 -30.41 15.72 -2.59
C ALA A 52 -29.01 15.09 -2.31
N LEU A 53 -28.17 15.78 -1.53
CA LEU A 53 -26.74 15.46 -1.40
C LEU A 53 -26.40 14.35 -0.41
N ASP A 54 -27.32 13.90 0.47
CA ASP A 54 -26.97 12.94 1.53
C ASP A 54 -27.04 11.46 1.12
N ALA A 55 -27.89 11.09 0.16
CA ALA A 55 -28.02 9.70 -0.31
C ALA A 55 -26.93 9.30 -1.34
N LEU A 56 -26.28 10.27 -1.98
CA LEU A 56 -25.16 10.07 -2.91
C LEU A 56 -23.79 9.97 -2.21
N ARG A 57 -23.75 10.17 -0.88
CA ARG A 57 -22.52 10.15 -0.07
C ARG A 57 -22.11 8.72 0.33
N GLY A 58 -22.22 7.76 -0.58
CA GLY A 58 -21.72 6.37 -0.47
C GLY A 58 -20.19 6.26 -0.36
N ASN A 59 -19.58 7.20 0.34
CA ASN A 59 -18.19 7.24 0.75
C ASN A 59 -18.10 7.52 2.26
N ARG A 60 -19.04 6.98 3.03
CA ARG A 60 -18.72 6.62 4.41
C ARG A 60 -17.94 5.33 4.29
N SER A 61 -16.67 5.34 4.69
CA SER A 61 -15.95 4.10 4.99
C SER A 61 -16.84 3.27 5.92
N GLY A 62 -17.52 2.26 5.36
CA GLY A 62 -18.57 1.47 6.05
C GLY A 62 -18.08 0.82 7.34
N TRP A 63 -16.77 0.78 7.54
CA TRP A 63 -16.09 0.34 8.76
C TRP A 63 -16.32 1.23 10.00
N THR A 64 -16.82 2.48 9.90
CA THR A 64 -16.87 3.38 11.07
C THR A 64 -18.25 3.86 11.50
N ASN A 65 -19.29 3.72 10.67
CA ASN A 65 -20.63 4.28 10.95
C ASN A 65 -21.76 3.24 10.86
N LEU A 66 -21.51 1.99 11.24
CA LEU A 66 -22.62 1.13 11.65
C LEU A 66 -23.20 1.75 12.93
N ALA A 67 -24.42 2.28 12.82
CA ALA A 67 -25.17 2.73 13.99
C ALA A 67 -25.20 1.58 15.01
N PRO A 68 -24.89 1.83 16.29
CA PRO A 68 -24.98 0.80 17.31
C PRO A 68 -26.45 0.36 17.41
N GLY A 69 -26.82 -0.76 16.76
CA GLY A 69 -28.17 -1.32 16.86
C GLY A 69 -28.67 -2.17 15.68
N THR A 70 -28.22 -1.95 14.45
CA THR A 70 -28.65 -2.75 13.28
C THR A 70 -27.55 -3.71 12.86
N ARG A 71 -27.49 -4.88 13.51
CA ARG A 71 -26.57 -5.97 13.17
C ARG A 71 -27.35 -7.13 12.56
N MET A 72 -27.61 -7.09 11.26
CA MET A 72 -27.57 -8.38 10.57
C MET A 72 -26.11 -8.87 10.60
N PRO A 73 -25.84 -10.14 10.88
CA PRO A 73 -24.51 -10.70 10.67
C PRO A 73 -24.14 -10.43 9.21
N PRO A 74 -22.95 -9.88 8.92
CA PRO A 74 -22.55 -9.56 7.55
C PRO A 74 -22.67 -10.74 6.56
N LEU A 75 -22.60 -11.98 7.07
CA LEU A 75 -22.78 -13.21 6.28
C LEU A 75 -24.21 -13.43 5.77
N ASP A 76 -25.24 -13.11 6.58
CA ASP A 76 -26.64 -13.27 6.17
C ASP A 76 -27.00 -12.27 5.07
N ALA A 77 -26.49 -11.03 5.19
CA ALA A 77 -26.65 -10.01 4.17
C ALA A 77 -26.00 -10.43 2.85
N CYS A 78 -24.78 -10.99 2.90
CA CYS A 78 -24.13 -11.53 1.70
C CYS A 78 -24.89 -12.70 1.08
N ALA A 79 -25.39 -13.62 1.90
CA ALA A 79 -26.16 -14.77 1.40
C ALA A 79 -27.44 -14.31 0.68
N LYS A 80 -28.17 -13.34 1.24
CA LYS A 80 -29.37 -12.78 0.60
C LYS A 80 -29.04 -12.02 -0.68
N ALA A 81 -27.99 -11.19 -0.68
CA ALA A 81 -27.54 -10.47 -1.87
C ALA A 81 -27.14 -11.43 -3.01
N LEU A 82 -26.45 -12.53 -2.69
CA LEU A 82 -26.08 -13.57 -3.66
C LEU A 82 -27.27 -14.37 -4.20
N ALA A 83 -28.32 -14.51 -3.39
CA ALA A 83 -29.58 -15.17 -3.74
C ALA A 83 -30.59 -14.23 -4.42
N SER A 84 -30.29 -12.93 -4.52
CA SER A 84 -31.21 -11.96 -5.08
C SER A 84 -31.50 -12.28 -6.56
N PRO A 85 -32.79 -12.30 -6.97
CA PRO A 85 -33.15 -12.50 -8.37
C PRO A 85 -32.70 -11.33 -9.26
N ASP A 86 -32.39 -10.17 -8.68
CA ASP A 86 -31.80 -9.04 -9.39
C ASP A 86 -30.35 -9.29 -9.81
N LEU A 87 -29.64 -10.27 -9.22
CA LEU A 87 -28.25 -10.59 -9.57
C LEU A 87 -28.20 -11.50 -10.82
N THR A 88 -28.34 -10.90 -11.99
CA THR A 88 -28.35 -11.62 -13.27
C THR A 88 -26.99 -12.30 -13.57
N PRO A 89 -26.95 -13.36 -14.42
CA PRO A 89 -25.68 -13.97 -14.83
C PRO A 89 -24.69 -13.00 -15.50
N GLN A 90 -25.19 -11.95 -16.15
CA GLN A 90 -24.37 -10.91 -16.78
C GLN A 90 -23.67 -10.02 -15.75
N GLU A 91 -24.19 -9.93 -14.53
CA GLU A 91 -23.59 -9.20 -13.41
C GLU A 91 -22.59 -10.05 -12.63
N TRP A 92 -21.90 -10.97 -13.32
CA TRP A 92 -20.83 -11.78 -12.75
C TRP A 92 -19.77 -10.96 -11.98
N PRO A 93 -19.37 -9.72 -12.38
CA PRO A 93 -18.40 -8.94 -11.59
C PRO A 93 -18.94 -8.60 -10.20
N ARG A 94 -20.24 -8.32 -10.10
CA ARG A 94 -20.92 -8.03 -8.83
C ARG A 94 -20.99 -9.30 -7.99
N ARG A 95 -21.32 -10.44 -8.60
CA ARG A 95 -21.34 -11.75 -7.92
C ARG A 95 -19.97 -12.13 -7.36
N VAL A 96 -18.89 -11.90 -8.11
CA VAL A 96 -17.50 -12.07 -7.66
C VAL A 96 -17.22 -11.20 -6.43
N SER A 97 -17.55 -9.90 -6.48
CA SER A 97 -17.37 -8.96 -5.36
C SER A 97 -18.10 -9.44 -4.10
N LEU A 98 -19.34 -9.89 -4.23
CA LEU A 98 -20.14 -10.40 -3.11
C LEU A 98 -19.55 -11.68 -2.51
N LEU A 99 -19.08 -12.62 -3.35
CA LEU A 99 -18.43 -13.85 -2.88
C LEU A 99 -17.11 -13.54 -2.14
N GLN A 100 -16.31 -12.59 -2.64
CA GLN A 100 -15.09 -12.14 -1.98
C GLN A 100 -15.38 -11.44 -0.63
N ALA A 101 -16.43 -10.60 -0.59
CA ALA A 101 -16.91 -9.98 0.64
C ALA A 101 -17.36 -11.04 1.66
N GLN A 102 -18.15 -12.02 1.23
CA GLN A 102 -18.59 -13.14 2.06
C GLN A 102 -17.39 -13.92 2.62
N ALA A 103 -16.42 -14.24 1.77
CA ALA A 103 -15.20 -14.92 2.19
C ALA A 103 -14.42 -14.10 3.24
N ALA A 104 -14.26 -12.79 3.04
CA ALA A 104 -13.63 -11.92 4.02
C ALA A 104 -14.35 -11.91 5.38
N HIS A 105 -15.70 -11.85 5.37
CA HIS A 105 -16.52 -11.96 6.58
C HIS A 105 -16.38 -13.34 7.26
N ARG A 106 -16.28 -14.43 6.49
CA ARG A 106 -16.05 -15.77 7.04
C ARG A 106 -14.68 -15.90 7.70
N ILE A 107 -13.62 -15.38 7.07
CA ILE A 107 -12.28 -15.31 7.69
C ILE A 107 -12.37 -14.54 9.01
N ALA A 108 -13.14 -13.45 9.06
CA ALA A 108 -13.39 -12.67 10.27
C ALA A 108 -14.21 -13.37 11.35
N ALA A 109 -15.10 -14.26 10.95
CA ALA A 109 -15.82 -15.13 11.86
C ALA A 109 -15.01 -16.38 12.29
N GLY A 110 -13.77 -16.54 11.82
CA GLY A 110 -12.94 -17.74 12.07
C GLY A 110 -13.29 -18.94 11.19
N ASP A 111 -14.21 -18.80 10.23
CA ASP A 111 -14.60 -19.83 9.27
C ASP A 111 -13.72 -19.78 8.01
N ALA A 112 -12.42 -20.03 8.18
CA ALA A 112 -11.47 -20.02 7.07
C ALA A 112 -11.79 -21.08 5.99
N ALA A 113 -12.31 -22.24 6.40
CA ALA A 113 -12.68 -23.31 5.48
C ALA A 113 -13.89 -22.93 4.59
N GLY A 114 -14.91 -22.30 5.18
CA GLY A 114 -16.03 -21.75 4.42
C GLY A 114 -15.59 -20.64 3.47
N ALA A 115 -14.68 -19.77 3.90
CA ALA A 115 -14.12 -18.72 3.04
C ALA A 115 -13.43 -19.28 1.79
N LEU A 116 -12.67 -20.37 1.91
CA LEU A 116 -12.03 -21.03 0.77
C LEU A 116 -13.07 -21.57 -0.22
N LYS A 117 -14.20 -22.13 0.26
CA LYS A 117 -15.31 -22.58 -0.62
C LYS A 117 -15.94 -21.44 -1.39
N ASP A 118 -16.17 -20.29 -0.75
CA ASP A 118 -16.70 -19.10 -1.41
C ASP A 118 -15.72 -18.60 -2.50
N LEU A 119 -14.41 -18.62 -2.21
CA LEU A 119 -13.36 -18.24 -3.16
C LEU A 119 -13.18 -19.23 -4.32
N ASP A 120 -13.47 -20.52 -4.13
CA ASP A 120 -13.49 -21.50 -5.22
C ASP A 120 -14.71 -21.31 -6.12
N THR A 121 -15.83 -20.84 -5.55
CA THR A 121 -17.02 -20.44 -6.30
C THR A 121 -16.75 -19.21 -7.18
N VAL A 122 -15.88 -18.29 -6.77
CA VAL A 122 -15.47 -17.12 -7.58
C VAL A 122 -14.96 -17.56 -8.96
N ALA A 123 -14.13 -18.61 -9.04
CA ALA A 123 -13.59 -19.09 -10.31
C ALA A 123 -14.67 -19.69 -11.25
N GLN A 124 -15.78 -20.18 -10.67
CA GLN A 124 -16.87 -20.81 -11.41
C GLN A 124 -17.87 -19.80 -12.00
N VAL A 125 -17.96 -18.60 -11.40
CA VAL A 125 -18.91 -17.56 -11.84
C VAL A 125 -18.32 -16.64 -12.91
N VAL A 126 -17.00 -16.62 -13.08
CA VAL A 126 -16.36 -15.85 -14.15
C VAL A 126 -16.64 -16.54 -15.49
N PRO A 127 -17.30 -15.88 -16.46
CA PRO A 127 -17.61 -16.50 -17.73
C PRO A 127 -16.32 -16.71 -18.55
N ALA A 128 -16.28 -17.77 -19.35
CA ALA A 128 -15.15 -18.06 -20.24
C ALA A 128 -14.85 -16.94 -21.26
N ALA A 129 -15.82 -16.06 -21.53
CA ALA A 129 -15.68 -14.90 -22.41
C ALA A 129 -15.09 -13.66 -21.72
N ALA A 130 -14.89 -13.67 -20.41
CA ALA A 130 -14.21 -12.57 -19.72
C ALA A 130 -12.74 -12.48 -20.17
N ASP A 131 -12.20 -11.27 -20.24
CA ASP A 131 -10.79 -11.07 -20.57
C ASP A 131 -9.90 -11.76 -19.52
N PRO A 132 -9.11 -12.79 -19.92
CA PRO A 132 -8.24 -13.49 -18.98
C PRO A 132 -7.22 -12.59 -18.29
N ALA A 133 -6.72 -11.55 -18.97
CA ALA A 133 -5.75 -10.61 -18.42
C ALA A 133 -6.39 -9.75 -17.32
N GLU A 134 -7.57 -9.19 -17.58
CA GLU A 134 -8.32 -8.41 -16.61
C GLU A 134 -8.66 -9.25 -15.37
N VAL A 135 -9.17 -10.47 -15.57
CA VAL A 135 -9.53 -11.41 -14.49
C VAL A 135 -8.29 -11.80 -13.66
N ALA A 136 -7.16 -12.06 -14.31
CA ALA A 136 -5.91 -12.41 -13.62
C ALA A 136 -5.37 -11.25 -12.76
N ARG A 137 -5.49 -10.01 -13.23
CA ARG A 137 -4.93 -8.83 -12.55
C ARG A 137 -5.85 -8.22 -11.50
N THR A 138 -7.15 -8.49 -11.55
CA THR A 138 -8.12 -7.91 -10.61
C THR A 138 -8.68 -8.98 -9.68
N THR A 139 -9.54 -9.85 -10.22
CA THR A 139 -10.29 -10.86 -9.48
C THR A 139 -9.37 -11.88 -8.82
N THR A 140 -8.37 -12.35 -9.56
CA THR A 140 -7.46 -13.38 -9.05
C THR A 140 -6.54 -12.83 -7.97
N VAL A 141 -6.04 -11.59 -8.11
CA VAL A 141 -5.21 -10.93 -7.09
C VAL A 141 -5.95 -10.83 -5.75
N ALA A 142 -7.17 -10.26 -5.77
CA ALA A 142 -8.01 -10.13 -4.59
C ALA A 142 -8.31 -11.51 -3.95
N SER A 143 -8.68 -12.48 -4.79
CA SER A 143 -8.99 -13.85 -4.32
C SER A 143 -7.76 -14.55 -3.73
N ASP A 144 -6.58 -14.39 -4.33
CA ASP A 144 -5.34 -14.99 -3.82
C ASP A 144 -4.95 -14.37 -2.48
N PHE A 145 -5.09 -13.07 -2.29
CA PHE A 145 -4.87 -12.51 -0.95
C PHE A 145 -5.87 -13.05 0.09
N LEU A 146 -7.16 -13.17 -0.25
CA LEU A 146 -8.15 -13.76 0.66
C LEU A 146 -7.88 -15.24 0.95
N ARG A 147 -7.45 -16.02 -0.06
CA ARG A 147 -7.00 -17.40 0.14
C ARG A 147 -5.80 -17.45 1.07
N GLY A 148 -4.81 -16.59 0.86
CA GLY A 148 -3.64 -16.52 1.74
C GLY A 148 -4.00 -16.20 3.19
N LEU A 149 -4.97 -15.30 3.41
CA LEU A 149 -5.49 -14.97 4.73
C LEU A 149 -6.22 -16.14 5.39
N ALA A 150 -7.06 -16.85 4.65
CA ALA A 150 -7.72 -18.07 5.13
C ALA A 150 -6.69 -19.14 5.50
N HIS A 151 -5.69 -19.37 4.64
CA HIS A 151 -4.60 -20.32 4.90
C HIS A 151 -3.73 -19.92 6.10
N ALA A 152 -3.50 -18.63 6.32
CA ALA A 152 -2.78 -18.12 7.49
C ALA A 152 -3.58 -18.37 8.78
N LYS A 153 -4.91 -18.19 8.75
CA LYS A 153 -5.80 -18.53 9.89
C LYS A 153 -5.83 -20.03 10.18
N LEU A 154 -5.65 -20.87 9.17
CA LEU A 154 -5.50 -22.31 9.31
C LEU A 154 -4.08 -22.73 9.74
N GLY A 155 -3.12 -21.80 9.86
CA GLY A 155 -1.73 -22.10 10.22
C GLY A 155 -0.95 -22.86 9.14
N THR A 156 -1.38 -22.77 7.88
CA THR A 156 -0.83 -23.56 6.77
C THR A 156 0.22 -22.76 5.97
N PRO A 157 1.32 -23.38 5.51
CA PRO A 157 2.40 -22.69 4.78
C PRO A 157 1.95 -22.15 3.41
N GLU A 158 0.85 -22.65 2.85
CA GLU A 158 0.26 -22.23 1.59
C GLU A 158 -0.05 -20.73 1.54
N ALA A 159 -0.26 -20.10 2.70
CA ALA A 159 -0.51 -18.66 2.81
C ALA A 159 0.53 -17.83 2.05
N ALA A 160 1.83 -18.16 2.22
CA ALA A 160 2.92 -17.46 1.56
C ALA A 160 2.84 -17.58 0.04
N ARG A 161 2.51 -18.77 -0.47
CA ARG A 161 2.37 -19.02 -1.90
C ARG A 161 1.30 -18.14 -2.52
N PHE A 162 0.14 -18.04 -1.88
CA PHE A 162 -0.97 -17.22 -2.39
C PHE A 162 -0.62 -15.72 -2.39
N TYR A 163 -0.02 -15.19 -1.32
CA TYR A 163 0.44 -13.80 -1.29
C TYR A 163 1.51 -13.53 -2.36
N GLY A 164 2.45 -14.46 -2.55
CA GLY A 164 3.49 -14.37 -3.58
C GLY A 164 2.91 -14.34 -4.99
N ARG A 165 1.88 -15.16 -5.28
CA ARG A 165 1.17 -15.14 -6.57
C ARG A 165 0.39 -13.86 -6.80
N ALA A 166 -0.36 -13.38 -5.79
CA ALA A 166 -1.07 -12.10 -5.88
C ALA A 166 -0.11 -10.95 -6.20
N ALA A 167 1.05 -10.92 -5.54
CA ALA A 167 2.11 -9.96 -5.82
C ALA A 167 2.71 -10.13 -7.23
N ALA A 168 2.94 -11.36 -7.69
CA ALA A 168 3.50 -11.62 -9.01
C ALA A 168 2.56 -11.25 -10.17
N ALA A 169 1.24 -11.29 -9.95
CA ALA A 169 0.25 -10.91 -10.95
C ALA A 169 0.23 -9.39 -11.23
N ARG A 170 0.68 -8.56 -10.29
CA ARG A 170 0.86 -7.10 -10.46
C ARG A 170 2.23 -6.64 -9.96
N PRO A 171 3.30 -7.00 -10.68
CA PRO A 171 4.67 -6.74 -10.22
C PRO A 171 5.01 -5.25 -10.14
N TRP A 172 4.25 -4.42 -10.88
CA TRP A 172 4.47 -2.99 -11.04
C TRP A 172 3.59 -2.10 -10.14
N SER A 173 2.75 -2.69 -9.28
CA SER A 173 1.96 -1.93 -8.30
C SER A 173 2.63 -1.94 -6.92
N GLY A 174 3.06 -0.77 -6.46
CA GLY A 174 3.69 -0.60 -5.16
C GLY A 174 2.74 -0.96 -4.01
N ARG A 175 1.45 -0.63 -4.16
CA ARG A 175 0.41 -0.99 -3.19
C ARG A 175 0.23 -2.50 -3.07
N VAL A 176 0.12 -3.22 -4.19
CA VAL A 176 -0.02 -4.70 -4.16
C VAL A 176 1.18 -5.33 -3.48
N GLN A 177 2.40 -4.91 -3.84
CA GLN A 177 3.59 -5.44 -3.20
C GLN A 177 3.65 -5.11 -1.70
N GLY A 178 3.28 -3.88 -1.30
CA GLY A 178 3.25 -3.48 0.12
C GLY A 178 2.24 -4.28 0.95
N VAL A 179 1.07 -4.59 0.38
CA VAL A 179 0.08 -5.49 1.00
C VAL A 179 0.65 -6.89 1.15
N ALA A 180 1.24 -7.45 0.08
CA ALA A 180 1.83 -8.78 0.12
C ALA A 180 2.96 -8.88 1.15
N GLU A 181 3.85 -7.90 1.20
CA GLU A 181 4.93 -7.82 2.19
C GLU A 181 4.37 -7.84 3.63
N THR A 182 3.37 -7.00 3.89
CA THR A 182 2.73 -6.90 5.22
C THR A 182 2.09 -8.22 5.64
N LEU A 183 1.40 -8.90 4.71
CA LEU A 183 0.75 -10.18 4.98
C LEU A 183 1.77 -11.32 5.12
N LEU A 184 2.80 -11.34 4.28
CA LEU A 184 3.88 -12.31 4.37
C LEU A 184 4.65 -12.18 5.69
N ALA A 185 4.79 -10.98 6.25
CA ALA A 185 5.41 -10.76 7.56
C ALA A 185 4.70 -11.51 8.71
N GLN A 186 3.45 -11.93 8.50
CA GLN A 186 2.66 -12.72 9.44
C GLN A 186 2.78 -14.23 9.24
N VAL A 187 3.45 -14.68 8.17
CA VAL A 187 3.57 -16.11 7.84
C VAL A 187 4.96 -16.62 8.25
N PRO A 188 5.05 -17.53 9.23
CA PRO A 188 6.32 -18.12 9.63
C PRO A 188 7.03 -18.80 8.44
N GLY A 189 8.33 -18.55 8.28
CA GLY A 189 9.14 -19.16 7.22
C GLY A 189 9.01 -18.55 5.82
N ALA A 190 8.15 -17.54 5.61
CA ALA A 190 7.90 -16.93 4.30
C ALA A 190 8.99 -15.93 3.84
N THR A 191 10.21 -16.04 4.36
CA THR A 191 11.26 -15.03 4.15
C THR A 191 11.70 -14.94 2.69
N ALA A 192 11.74 -16.05 1.96
CA ALA A 192 12.09 -16.05 0.54
C ALA A 192 11.08 -15.25 -0.30
N GLU A 193 9.78 -15.47 -0.07
CA GLU A 193 8.70 -14.73 -0.71
C GLU A 193 8.71 -13.25 -0.32
N GLN A 194 8.98 -12.93 0.96
CA GLN A 194 9.13 -11.55 1.42
C GLN A 194 10.28 -10.83 0.67
N VAL A 195 11.44 -11.47 0.55
CA VAL A 195 12.59 -10.92 -0.18
C VAL A 195 12.25 -10.71 -1.66
N ALA A 196 11.53 -11.65 -2.29
CA ALA A 196 11.09 -11.51 -3.69
C ALA A 196 10.10 -10.35 -3.88
N VAL A 197 9.15 -10.16 -2.96
CA VAL A 197 8.23 -9.00 -2.98
C VAL A 197 8.98 -7.70 -2.75
N ALA A 198 9.88 -7.65 -1.78
CA ALA A 198 10.69 -6.47 -1.50
C ALA A 198 11.63 -6.12 -2.67
N GLN A 199 12.15 -7.12 -3.39
CA GLN A 199 12.91 -6.90 -4.63
C GLN A 199 12.09 -6.15 -5.67
N ARG A 200 10.82 -6.54 -5.88
CA ARG A 200 9.92 -5.83 -6.81
C ARG A 200 9.59 -4.41 -6.34
N LEU A 201 9.36 -4.22 -5.04
CA LEU A 201 9.18 -2.88 -4.46
C LEU A 201 10.36 -1.97 -4.72
N VAL A 202 11.59 -2.47 -4.56
CA VAL A 202 12.81 -1.70 -4.80
C VAL A 202 12.89 -1.18 -6.23
N LEU A 203 12.39 -1.92 -7.23
CA LEU A 203 12.39 -1.45 -8.61
C LEU A 203 11.55 -0.16 -8.76
N ILE A 204 10.38 -0.11 -8.13
CA ILE A 204 9.39 0.97 -8.32
C ILE A 204 9.38 2.04 -7.23
N ASP A 205 10.05 1.80 -6.09
CA ASP A 205 10.15 2.73 -4.97
C ASP A 205 11.49 2.55 -4.24
N VAL A 206 12.32 3.59 -4.25
CA VAL A 206 13.63 3.60 -3.58
C VAL A 206 13.53 3.33 -2.09
N LYS A 207 12.41 3.71 -1.45
CA LYS A 207 12.16 3.47 -0.02
C LYS A 207 12.02 1.98 0.29
N GLY A 208 11.76 1.15 -0.72
CA GLY A 208 11.77 -0.31 -0.61
C GLY A 208 13.14 -0.89 -0.24
N ARG A 209 14.25 -0.17 -0.50
CA ARG A 209 15.61 -0.70 -0.27
C ARG A 209 15.86 -1.00 1.21
N GLU A 210 15.40 -0.12 2.10
CA GLU A 210 15.53 -0.33 3.54
C GLU A 210 14.75 -1.57 4.00
N ARG A 211 13.54 -1.74 3.48
CA ARG A 211 12.71 -2.91 3.76
C ARG A 211 13.40 -4.19 3.29
N ARG A 212 13.91 -4.21 2.06
CA ARG A 212 14.70 -5.33 1.53
C ARG A 212 15.95 -5.61 2.36
N ALA A 213 16.66 -4.60 2.83
CA ALA A 213 17.84 -4.76 3.68
C ALA A 213 17.51 -5.51 4.98
N ARG A 214 16.41 -5.12 5.65
CA ARG A 214 15.93 -5.78 6.87
C ARG A 214 15.51 -7.23 6.60
N LEU A 215 14.84 -7.48 5.47
CA LEU A 215 14.40 -8.83 5.08
C LEU A 215 15.56 -9.75 4.70
N ARG A 216 16.56 -9.24 3.97
CA ARG A 216 17.80 -9.97 3.67
C ARG A 216 18.58 -10.29 4.94
N PHE A 217 18.68 -9.33 5.86
CA PHE A 217 19.27 -9.57 7.18
C PHE A 217 18.52 -10.67 7.93
N ALA A 218 17.18 -10.62 7.94
CA ALA A 218 16.34 -11.65 8.53
C ALA A 218 16.51 -13.03 7.88
N ALA A 219 16.82 -13.08 6.58
CA ALA A 219 17.09 -14.29 5.82
C ALA A 219 18.50 -14.86 6.01
N GLY A 220 19.38 -14.17 6.75
CA GLY A 220 20.81 -14.51 6.85
C GLY A 220 21.66 -14.03 5.67
N ASP A 221 21.08 -13.32 4.69
CA ASP A 221 21.82 -12.66 3.60
C ASP A 221 22.42 -11.32 4.10
N HIS A 222 23.42 -11.42 4.97
CA HIS A 222 24.06 -10.25 5.59
C HIS A 222 24.81 -9.39 4.56
N ALA A 223 25.44 -10.01 3.55
CA ALA A 223 26.15 -9.32 2.49
C ALA A 223 25.18 -8.49 1.63
N GLY A 224 24.08 -9.07 1.16
CA GLY A 224 23.05 -8.36 0.41
C GLY A 224 22.36 -7.27 1.25
N ALA A 225 22.16 -7.51 2.55
CA ALA A 225 21.66 -6.49 3.48
C ALA A 225 22.63 -5.31 3.60
N LEU A 226 23.93 -5.56 3.76
CA LEU A 226 24.97 -4.51 3.80
C LEU A 226 24.99 -3.69 2.50
N THR A 227 24.89 -4.34 1.33
CA THR A 227 24.79 -3.64 0.04
C THR A 227 23.61 -2.68 0.01
N ASP A 228 22.45 -3.09 0.51
CA ASP A 228 21.27 -2.23 0.57
C ASP A 228 21.44 -1.09 1.58
N TRP A 229 21.97 -1.37 2.77
CA TRP A 229 22.20 -0.36 3.80
C TRP A 229 23.18 0.72 3.38
N ARG A 230 24.25 0.37 2.65
CA ARG A 230 25.20 1.34 2.08
C ARG A 230 24.52 2.33 1.13
N ARG A 231 23.52 1.87 0.37
CA ARG A 231 22.81 2.69 -0.62
C ARG A 231 21.72 3.56 -0.01
N VAL A 232 21.02 3.06 1.01
CA VAL A 232 20.01 3.87 1.70
C VAL A 232 20.68 4.88 2.64
N ARG A 233 21.88 4.56 3.14
CA ARG A 233 22.65 5.22 4.21
C ARG A 233 21.76 5.62 5.38
N PRO A 234 21.87 4.97 6.56
CA PRO A 234 21.14 5.43 7.74
C PRO A 234 21.65 6.82 8.15
N SER A 235 21.08 7.86 7.54
CA SER A 235 21.39 9.26 7.76
C SER A 235 20.32 9.88 8.65
N VAL A 236 20.45 11.18 8.97
CA VAL A 236 19.36 11.93 9.61
C VAL A 236 18.21 11.96 8.62
N THR A 237 17.39 10.92 8.64
CA THR A 237 16.19 10.90 7.84
C THR A 237 15.23 11.93 8.41
N ASP A 238 14.52 12.63 7.55
CA ASP A 238 13.30 13.32 7.95
C ASP A 238 12.39 12.27 8.60
N VAL A 239 12.33 12.22 9.94
CA VAL A 239 11.25 11.50 10.60
C VAL A 239 10.03 12.34 10.30
N THR A 240 9.34 11.90 9.25
CA THR A 240 8.09 12.48 8.80
C THR A 240 7.10 12.24 9.92
N THR A 241 6.73 13.34 10.57
CA THR A 241 5.55 13.45 11.41
C THR A 241 5.67 12.68 12.74
N VAL A 242 6.21 13.34 13.78
CA VAL A 242 5.97 12.87 15.15
C VAL A 242 4.48 13.09 15.45
N TYR A 243 3.69 12.01 15.45
CA TYR A 243 2.30 12.08 15.88
C TYR A 243 2.27 12.22 17.40
N VAL A 244 1.82 13.36 17.89
CA VAL A 244 1.48 13.47 19.31
C VAL A 244 0.24 12.61 19.57
N LYS A 245 0.42 11.57 20.38
CA LYS A 245 -0.68 10.85 21.01
C LYS A 245 -0.95 11.49 22.37
N PHE A 246 -2.00 12.31 22.50
CA PHE A 246 -2.44 12.76 23.82
C PHE A 246 -3.26 11.63 24.48
N PRO A 247 -3.27 11.52 25.82
CA PRO A 247 -3.92 10.42 26.54
C PRO A 247 -5.40 10.21 26.18
N ASN A 248 -6.10 11.28 25.79
CA ASN A 248 -7.54 11.26 25.48
C ASN A 248 -7.90 11.95 24.14
N SER A 249 -6.92 12.34 23.33
CA SER A 249 -7.17 12.95 22.02
C SER A 249 -6.02 12.66 21.06
N ILE A 250 -6.37 12.39 19.80
CA ILE A 250 -5.40 12.43 18.70
C ILE A 250 -5.74 13.72 17.97
N VAL A 251 -4.87 14.73 18.05
CA VAL A 251 -5.06 15.96 17.26
C VAL A 251 -4.74 15.59 15.81
N VAL A 252 -5.79 15.44 15.01
CA VAL A 252 -5.72 15.09 13.59
C VAL A 252 -5.79 16.38 12.78
N GLY A 253 -4.75 16.69 12.01
CA GLY A 253 -4.80 17.78 11.00
C GLY A 253 -3.83 18.94 11.18
N MET A 254 -2.96 18.96 12.21
CA MET A 254 -1.76 19.80 12.10
C MET A 254 -0.77 19.09 11.17
N PRO A 255 -0.22 19.75 10.13
CA PRO A 255 0.93 19.24 9.41
C PRO A 255 2.02 19.04 10.46
N GLY A 256 2.32 17.79 10.82
CA GLY A 256 3.30 17.52 11.85
C GLY A 256 4.62 18.15 11.40
N PHE A 257 5.23 18.93 12.28
CA PHE A 257 6.53 19.50 12.01
C PHE A 257 7.48 18.35 11.67
N PRO A 258 8.09 18.32 10.47
CA PRO A 258 9.07 17.30 10.15
C PRO A 258 10.23 17.50 11.12
N VAL A 259 10.41 16.56 12.04
CA VAL A 259 11.54 16.60 12.95
C VAL A 259 12.61 15.71 12.35
N LYS A 260 13.75 16.31 12.02
CA LYS A 260 14.93 15.58 11.60
C LYS A 260 15.50 14.87 12.82
N THR A 261 15.35 13.55 12.88
CA THR A 261 15.93 12.73 13.95
C THR A 261 16.63 11.52 13.36
N ILE A 262 17.44 10.88 14.17
CA ILE A 262 18.03 9.58 13.82
C ILE A 262 17.26 8.52 14.58
N ASP A 263 16.89 7.46 13.87
CA ASP A 263 16.33 6.24 14.46
C ASP A 263 17.49 5.32 14.89
N PRO A 264 17.78 5.18 16.20
CA PRO A 264 18.88 4.34 16.66
C PRO A 264 18.68 2.85 16.34
N ALA A 265 17.44 2.37 16.27
CA ALA A 265 17.15 0.97 15.95
C ALA A 265 17.49 0.68 14.49
N ARG A 266 17.16 1.61 13.58
CA ARG A 266 17.58 1.54 12.18
C ARG A 266 19.10 1.54 12.02
N VAL A 267 19.81 2.47 12.68
CA VAL A 267 21.29 2.53 12.63
C VAL A 267 21.90 1.25 13.20
N GLY A 268 21.39 0.77 14.33
CA GLY A 268 21.83 -0.47 14.97
C GLY A 268 21.66 -1.69 14.07
N ALA A 269 20.49 -1.83 13.42
CA ALA A 269 20.24 -2.91 12.47
C ALA A 269 21.23 -2.89 11.28
N ALA A 270 21.50 -1.71 10.72
CA ALA A 270 22.50 -1.56 9.67
C ALA A 270 23.91 -1.94 10.16
N ALA A 271 24.31 -1.45 11.34
CA ALA A 271 25.64 -1.71 11.90
C ALA A 271 25.86 -3.19 12.24
N ILE A 272 24.85 -3.87 12.80
CA ILE A 272 24.89 -5.32 13.06
C ILE A 272 24.98 -6.08 11.74
N ALA A 273 24.19 -5.71 10.72
CA ALA A 273 24.26 -6.32 9.40
C ALA A 273 25.64 -6.18 8.75
N ALA A 274 26.24 -4.99 8.81
CA ALA A 274 27.60 -4.74 8.32
C ALA A 274 28.63 -5.64 9.01
N THR A 275 28.52 -5.75 10.34
CA THR A 275 29.44 -6.54 11.15
C THR A 275 29.33 -8.04 10.85
N LEU A 276 28.10 -8.58 10.77
CA LEU A 276 27.88 -9.98 10.40
C LEU A 276 28.27 -10.28 8.93
N ALA A 277 28.33 -9.26 8.08
CA ALA A 277 28.86 -9.37 6.71
C ALA A 277 30.41 -9.23 6.64
N GLY A 278 31.10 -9.12 7.79
CA GLY A 278 32.55 -9.01 7.86
C GLY A 278 33.11 -7.59 7.79
N ASP A 279 32.26 -6.55 7.86
CA ASP A 279 32.65 -5.14 7.83
C ASP A 279 32.26 -4.42 9.13
N ALA A 280 32.90 -4.83 10.23
CA ALA A 280 32.70 -4.22 11.55
C ALA A 280 33.09 -2.73 11.57
N ALA A 281 34.09 -2.35 10.77
CA ALA A 281 34.55 -0.96 10.68
C ALA A 281 33.44 -0.04 10.19
N GLN A 282 32.74 -0.42 9.11
CA GLN A 282 31.59 0.34 8.60
C GLN A 282 30.45 0.44 9.63
N GLY A 283 30.17 -0.64 10.36
CA GLY A 283 29.14 -0.63 11.40
C GLY A 283 29.44 0.37 12.53
N ARG A 284 30.70 0.41 13.00
CA ARG A 284 31.15 1.39 14.01
C ARG A 284 31.12 2.82 13.46
N GLU A 285 31.52 3.02 12.20
CA GLU A 285 31.47 4.32 11.53
C GLU A 285 30.03 4.86 11.50
N TRP A 286 29.05 4.04 11.09
CA TRP A 286 27.64 4.46 11.05
C TRP A 286 27.10 4.87 12.42
N ILE A 287 27.46 4.14 13.49
CA ILE A 287 27.06 4.51 14.86
C ILE A 287 27.74 5.83 15.28
N ALA A 288 29.03 6.01 15.00
CA ALA A 288 29.75 7.22 15.34
C ALA A 288 29.21 8.46 14.60
N GLU A 289 28.94 8.31 13.29
CA GLU A 289 28.31 9.33 12.45
C GLU A 289 26.92 9.70 13.01
N ALA A 290 26.11 8.70 13.36
CA ALA A 290 24.80 8.89 13.96
C ALA A 290 24.86 9.61 15.32
N LYS A 291 25.82 9.27 16.19
CA LYS A 291 26.03 9.97 17.47
C LYS A 291 26.39 11.43 17.24
N THR A 292 27.31 11.70 16.31
CA THR A 292 27.76 13.06 15.97
C THR A 292 26.59 13.90 15.45
N LYS A 293 25.81 13.35 14.52
CA LYS A 293 24.63 14.02 13.95
C LYS A 293 23.53 14.25 14.99
N THR A 294 23.28 13.26 15.86
CA THR A 294 22.30 13.40 16.95
C THR A 294 22.72 14.50 17.94
N ALA A 295 24.00 14.56 18.30
CA ALA A 295 24.53 15.60 19.19
C ALA A 295 24.44 17.00 18.57
N ALA A 296 24.60 17.10 17.25
CA ALA A 296 24.49 18.36 16.50
C ALA A 296 23.04 18.86 16.30
N LEU A 297 22.02 18.06 16.62
CA LEU A 297 20.64 18.52 16.57
C LEU A 297 20.42 19.64 17.59
N PRO A 298 19.75 20.75 17.22
CA PRO A 298 19.46 21.83 18.15
C PRO A 298 18.58 21.30 19.29
N PRO A 299 18.73 21.82 20.52
CA PRO A 299 17.82 21.49 21.60
C PRO A 299 16.40 21.83 21.16
N MET A 300 15.50 20.84 21.17
CA MET A 300 14.10 21.10 20.88
C MET A 300 13.48 21.75 22.11
N GLY A 301 12.74 22.85 21.91
CA GLY A 301 11.99 23.50 22.97
C GLY A 301 10.62 22.88 23.19
N GLY A 302 10.09 23.03 24.41
CA GLY A 302 8.69 22.71 24.74
C GLY A 302 8.33 21.24 24.57
N MET A 303 7.16 21.00 23.97
CA MET A 303 6.58 19.67 23.82
C MET A 303 7.43 18.72 22.96
N LEU A 304 8.15 19.26 21.96
CA LEU A 304 9.04 18.45 21.11
C LEU A 304 10.24 17.90 21.90
N ALA A 305 10.70 18.63 22.92
CA ALA A 305 11.74 18.16 23.85
C ALA A 305 11.33 16.90 24.61
N GLN A 306 10.03 16.79 24.96
CA GLN A 306 9.49 15.62 25.65
C GLN A 306 9.35 14.41 24.72
N MET A 307 9.21 14.65 23.41
CA MET A 307 9.03 13.60 22.41
C MET A 307 10.37 13.08 21.86
N TYR A 308 11.38 13.93 21.79
CA TYR A 308 12.71 13.56 21.35
C TYR A 308 13.75 13.89 22.42
N ASP A 309 14.11 12.86 23.17
CA ASP A 309 15.20 12.91 24.12
C ASP A 309 16.51 12.58 23.39
N ARG A 310 17.27 13.64 23.06
CA ARG A 310 18.58 13.55 22.41
C ARG A 310 19.55 12.70 23.20
N GLU A 311 19.56 12.81 24.53
CA GLU A 311 20.46 12.06 25.41
C GLU A 311 20.10 10.58 25.39
N ARG A 312 18.81 10.26 25.44
CA ARG A 312 18.31 8.89 25.27
C ARG A 312 18.68 8.31 23.91
N ALA A 313 18.60 9.08 22.82
CA ALA A 313 19.01 8.61 21.49
C ALA A 313 20.52 8.31 21.43
N ILE A 314 21.37 9.13 22.04
CA ILE A 314 22.82 8.91 22.13
C ILE A 314 23.14 7.69 23.01
N ALA A 315 22.44 7.54 24.14
CA ALA A 315 22.58 6.38 25.01
C ALA A 315 22.17 5.09 24.28
N GLU A 316 21.07 5.13 23.53
CA GLU A 316 20.64 4.00 22.70
C GLU A 316 21.67 3.65 21.62
N LEU A 317 22.19 4.63 20.89
CA LEU A 317 23.27 4.40 19.91
C LEU A 317 24.54 3.82 20.55
N THR A 318 24.83 4.17 21.81
CA THR A 318 25.95 3.59 22.56
C THR A 318 25.69 2.12 22.89
N ARG A 319 24.48 1.76 23.32
CA ARG A 319 24.08 0.35 23.46
C ARG A 319 24.15 -0.42 22.15
N ARG A 320 23.84 0.22 21.01
CA ARG A 320 24.00 -0.43 19.69
C ARG A 320 25.46 -0.75 19.37
N LEU A 321 26.41 0.02 19.89
CA LEU A 321 27.84 -0.26 19.69
C LEU A 321 28.26 -1.53 20.43
N GLU A 322 27.73 -1.77 21.63
CA GLU A 322 27.96 -3.01 22.38
C GLU A 322 27.43 -4.23 21.60
N LEU A 323 26.27 -4.10 20.95
CA LEU A 323 25.72 -5.16 20.07
C LEU A 323 26.56 -5.39 18.81
N VAL A 324 27.27 -4.38 18.30
CA VAL A 324 28.25 -4.56 17.23
C VAL A 324 29.43 -5.41 17.71
N GLU A 325 29.91 -5.22 18.93
CA GLU A 325 30.98 -6.06 19.50
C GLU A 325 30.52 -7.52 19.69
N VAL A 326 29.26 -7.73 20.11
CA VAL A 326 28.63 -9.06 20.16
C VAL A 326 28.62 -9.70 18.77
N ALA A 327 28.17 -8.97 17.74
CA ALA A 327 28.11 -9.46 16.37
C ALA A 327 29.51 -9.79 15.81
N GLU A 328 30.52 -8.98 16.13
CA GLU A 328 31.91 -9.21 15.72
C GLU A 328 32.51 -10.44 16.38
N ALA A 329 32.29 -10.63 17.69
CA ALA A 329 32.73 -11.84 18.39
C ALA A 329 32.07 -13.09 17.80
N HIS A 330 30.78 -13.02 17.47
CA HIS A 330 30.06 -14.11 16.82
C HIS A 330 30.62 -14.41 15.42
N ALA A 331 30.78 -13.38 14.57
CA ALA A 331 31.32 -13.53 13.21
C ALA A 331 32.76 -14.10 13.21
N ALA A 332 33.56 -13.79 14.23
CA ALA A 332 34.89 -14.34 14.45
C ALA A 332 34.91 -15.77 15.03
N GLY A 333 33.75 -16.41 15.22
CA GLY A 333 33.65 -17.76 15.80
C GLY A 333 33.89 -17.83 17.31
N ARG A 334 34.01 -16.70 18.02
CA ARG A 334 34.25 -16.62 19.46
C ARG A 334 32.95 -16.71 20.26
N LYS A 335 32.30 -17.89 20.23
CA LYS A 335 30.97 -18.11 20.81
C LYS A 335 30.84 -17.70 22.28
N ASP A 336 31.76 -18.12 23.13
CA ASP A 336 31.72 -17.81 24.57
C ASP A 336 31.83 -16.30 24.82
N ALA A 337 32.74 -15.63 24.10
CA ALA A 337 32.89 -14.18 24.18
C ALA A 337 31.62 -13.45 23.72
N ALA A 338 31.00 -13.89 22.62
CA ALA A 338 29.76 -13.31 22.13
C ALA A 338 28.61 -13.48 23.14
N GLN A 339 28.51 -14.64 23.80
CA GLN A 339 27.52 -14.89 24.85
C GLN A 339 27.77 -14.02 26.09
N SER A 340 29.02 -13.90 26.55
CA SER A 340 29.37 -13.02 27.68
C SER A 340 29.07 -11.55 27.38
N LEU A 341 29.44 -11.07 26.18
CA LEU A 341 29.14 -9.69 25.76
C LEU A 341 27.62 -9.46 25.66
N LEU A 342 26.86 -10.41 25.12
CA LEU A 342 25.41 -10.30 25.02
C LEU A 342 24.74 -10.24 26.40
N ALA A 343 25.26 -10.98 27.38
CA ALA A 343 24.78 -10.94 28.76
C ALA A 343 25.11 -9.59 29.43
N ALA A 344 26.27 -9.01 29.14
CA ALA A 344 26.68 -7.70 29.65
C ALA A 344 25.87 -6.54 29.06
N ALA A 345 25.40 -6.66 27.81
CA ALA A 345 24.60 -5.64 27.12
C ALA A 345 23.13 -5.53 27.60
N ALA A 346 22.74 -6.24 28.67
CA ALA A 346 21.36 -6.22 29.19
C ALA A 346 21.03 -4.89 29.93
N PRO A 347 19.80 -4.36 29.81
CA PRO A 347 18.68 -4.89 29.04
C PRO A 347 18.83 -4.67 27.52
N LEU A 348 18.52 -5.70 26.75
CA LEU A 348 18.58 -5.64 25.29
C LEU A 348 17.46 -4.77 24.72
N PRO A 349 17.73 -3.93 23.70
CA PRO A 349 16.70 -3.25 22.95
C PRO A 349 15.70 -4.23 22.30
N ASP A 350 14.40 -3.90 22.37
CA ASP A 350 13.31 -4.70 21.82
C ASP A 350 13.06 -4.38 20.33
N ASP A 351 13.99 -4.81 19.49
CA ASP A 351 13.86 -4.72 18.03
C ASP A 351 14.36 -6.00 17.34
N ASP A 352 13.91 -6.18 16.09
CA ASP A 352 14.13 -7.40 15.31
C ASP A 352 15.62 -7.73 15.10
N ALA A 353 16.48 -6.72 14.90
CA ALA A 353 17.90 -6.97 14.68
C ALA A 353 18.59 -7.47 15.96
N THR A 354 18.26 -6.88 17.11
CA THR A 354 18.76 -7.32 18.42
C THR A 354 18.29 -8.72 18.77
N LEU A 355 17.00 -9.02 18.59
CA LEU A 355 16.43 -10.33 18.88
C LEU A 355 17.05 -11.43 17.99
N ARG A 356 17.27 -11.13 16.71
CA ARG A 356 17.96 -12.04 15.78
C ARG A 356 19.40 -12.28 16.16
N LEU A 357 20.16 -11.23 16.47
CA LEU A 357 21.54 -11.36 16.94
C LEU A 357 21.60 -12.22 18.21
N ALA A 358 20.71 -11.97 19.17
CA ALA A 358 20.63 -12.76 20.39
C ALA A 358 20.33 -14.24 20.12
N ALA A 359 19.37 -14.53 19.22
CA ALA A 359 19.05 -15.90 18.81
C ALA A 359 20.25 -16.59 18.12
N LEU A 360 20.94 -15.89 17.20
CA LEU A 360 22.13 -16.37 16.50
C LEU A 360 23.25 -16.73 17.49
N VAL A 361 23.56 -15.83 18.44
CA VAL A 361 24.60 -16.03 19.47
C VAL A 361 24.27 -17.20 20.39
N ARG A 362 22.99 -17.42 20.69
CA ARG A 362 22.51 -18.53 21.53
C ARG A 362 22.33 -19.84 20.77
N GLY A 363 22.46 -19.85 19.44
CA GLY A 363 22.14 -21.02 18.61
C GLY A 363 20.66 -21.42 18.69
N GLN A 364 19.78 -20.47 18.97
CA GLN A 364 18.34 -20.70 19.08
C GLN A 364 17.65 -20.34 17.76
N PRO A 365 16.52 -20.97 17.43
CA PRO A 365 15.69 -20.49 16.34
C PRO A 365 15.33 -19.03 16.63
N VAL A 366 15.43 -18.18 15.61
CA VAL A 366 14.92 -16.81 15.73
C VAL A 366 13.44 -16.93 16.09
N PRO A 367 13.00 -16.38 17.24
CA PRO A 367 11.60 -16.43 17.58
C PRO A 367 10.83 -15.79 16.42
N PRO A 368 9.75 -16.43 15.90
CA PRO A 368 8.89 -15.73 14.97
C PRO A 368 8.51 -14.44 15.65
N ARG A 369 8.61 -13.31 14.93
CA ARG A 369 8.18 -12.05 15.48
C ARG A 369 6.71 -12.19 15.78
N THR A 370 6.35 -12.42 17.04
CA THR A 370 4.99 -12.17 17.48
C THR A 370 4.81 -10.70 17.18
N PRO A 371 3.89 -10.31 16.29
CA PRO A 371 3.56 -8.90 16.13
C PRO A 371 3.33 -8.38 17.55
N ALA A 372 3.86 -7.21 17.89
CA ALA A 372 3.69 -6.67 19.22
C ALA A 372 2.19 -6.47 19.47
N GLY A 373 1.57 -7.43 20.16
CA GLY A 373 0.12 -7.67 20.17
C GLY A 373 -0.32 -8.60 19.04
N GLU A 374 -1.25 -9.51 19.32
CA GLU A 374 -1.99 -10.29 18.31
C GLU A 374 -2.72 -9.32 17.37
N VAL A 375 -2.00 -8.78 16.39
CA VAL A 375 -2.59 -7.94 15.37
C VAL A 375 -3.27 -8.92 14.44
N ASP A 376 -4.54 -9.19 14.76
CA ASP A 376 -5.42 -9.96 13.89
C ASP A 376 -5.19 -9.47 12.45
N PRO A 377 -4.76 -10.33 11.51
CA PRO A 377 -4.54 -9.94 10.12
C PRO A 377 -5.76 -9.23 9.53
N LEU A 378 -6.95 -9.52 10.05
CA LEU A 378 -8.16 -8.80 9.72
C LEU A 378 -8.23 -7.42 10.35
N ARG A 379 -7.74 -7.22 11.58
CA ARG A 379 -7.51 -5.86 12.11
C ARG A 379 -6.53 -5.08 11.25
N VAL A 380 -5.48 -5.70 10.71
CA VAL A 380 -4.60 -5.03 9.72
C VAL A 380 -5.44 -4.58 8.52
N LEU A 381 -6.26 -5.47 7.99
CA LEU A 381 -7.19 -5.27 6.88
C LEU A 381 -8.26 -4.16 7.13
N VAL A 382 -8.80 -4.11 8.34
CA VAL A 382 -9.89 -3.21 8.79
C VAL A 382 -9.37 -1.87 9.30
N LEU A 383 -8.19 -1.85 9.93
CA LEU A 383 -7.59 -0.67 10.51
C LEU A 383 -6.64 0.05 9.55
N LEU A 384 -6.09 -0.61 8.52
CA LEU A 384 -5.25 0.07 7.53
C LEU A 384 -5.97 1.21 6.80
N PRO A 385 -7.26 1.08 6.39
CA PRO A 385 -8.02 2.23 5.89
C PRO A 385 -8.13 3.38 6.91
N ARG A 386 -8.17 3.08 8.22
CA ARG A 386 -8.22 4.10 9.30
C ARG A 386 -6.86 4.76 9.55
N TYR A 387 -5.75 4.10 9.22
CA TYR A 387 -4.40 4.66 9.34
C TYR A 387 -4.01 5.46 8.10
N GLU A 388 -4.39 5.00 6.91
CA GLU A 388 -4.04 5.63 5.64
C GLU A 388 -4.96 6.79 5.24
N GLY A 389 -6.21 6.80 5.70
CA GLY A 389 -7.07 7.98 5.61
C GLY A 389 -6.52 9.20 6.38
N LYS A 390 -5.47 9.01 7.20
CA LYS A 390 -4.86 10.06 8.03
C LYS A 390 -3.55 10.62 7.47
N THR A 391 -2.95 9.98 6.46
CA THR A 391 -1.69 10.43 5.82
C THR A 391 -1.90 11.03 4.42
N GLY A 392 -3.15 11.17 3.95
CA GLY A 392 -3.44 11.73 2.62
C GLY A 392 -3.04 10.82 1.43
N GLY A 393 -2.52 9.63 1.72
CA GLY A 393 -2.14 8.62 0.73
C GLY A 393 -3.15 7.48 0.65
N GLY A 394 -4.44 7.79 0.53
CA GLY A 394 -5.47 6.76 0.46
C GLY A 394 -5.23 5.79 -0.69
N GLY A 395 -5.45 4.52 -0.39
CA GLY A 395 -5.46 3.40 -1.30
C GLY A 395 -4.96 2.18 -0.56
N GLY A 396 -5.73 1.81 0.45
CA GLY A 396 -5.34 0.80 1.42
C GLY A 396 -5.64 -0.62 1.00
N VAL A 397 -5.36 -1.52 1.92
CA VAL A 397 -5.60 -2.95 1.78
C VAL A 397 -7.01 -3.25 1.30
N GLY A 398 -8.02 -2.48 1.74
CA GLY A 398 -9.38 -2.59 1.22
C GLY A 398 -9.50 -2.39 -0.31
N GLU A 399 -8.76 -1.46 -0.90
CA GLU A 399 -8.77 -1.24 -2.37
C GLU A 399 -8.06 -2.39 -3.12
N VAL A 400 -7.02 -2.97 -2.53
CA VAL A 400 -6.32 -4.13 -3.10
C VAL A 400 -7.15 -5.40 -2.96
N LEU A 401 -7.83 -5.60 -1.84
CA LEU A 401 -8.54 -6.85 -1.50
C LEU A 401 -9.98 -6.90 -1.99
N MET A 402 -10.68 -5.78 -1.99
CA MET A 402 -12.06 -5.75 -2.47
C MET A 402 -12.12 -5.44 -3.97
N GLY A 403 -10.96 -5.29 -4.61
CA GLY A 403 -10.82 -4.81 -5.97
C GLY A 403 -11.39 -3.40 -6.08
N GLY A 404 -10.55 -2.40 -6.35
CA GLY A 404 -11.03 -1.23 -7.10
C GLY A 404 -11.75 -1.80 -8.33
N SER A 405 -13.08 -1.80 -8.28
CA SER A 405 -13.94 -2.82 -8.90
C SER A 405 -13.61 -3.12 -10.37
N LEU A 406 -13.95 -4.33 -10.84
CA LEU A 406 -14.08 -4.63 -12.29
C LEU A 406 -14.93 -3.58 -13.04
N LEU A 407 -15.82 -2.88 -12.32
CA LEU A 407 -16.58 -1.74 -12.87
C LEU A 407 -15.69 -0.51 -13.17
N ARG A 408 -14.53 -0.36 -12.54
CA ARG A 408 -13.55 0.70 -12.81
C ARG A 408 -12.57 0.36 -13.93
N SER A 409 -12.23 -0.91 -14.16
CA SER A 409 -11.52 -1.31 -15.39
C SER A 409 -12.39 -1.10 -16.62
N ALA A 410 -13.70 -1.39 -16.55
CA ALA A 410 -14.64 -0.97 -17.59
C ALA A 410 -14.72 0.56 -17.77
N GLN A 411 -14.45 1.35 -16.71
CA GLN A 411 -14.28 2.81 -16.80
C GLN A 411 -12.90 3.26 -17.31
N ALA A 412 -11.90 2.37 -17.36
CA ALA A 412 -10.60 2.69 -17.97
C ALA A 412 -10.73 3.02 -19.45
N GLY A 413 -11.75 2.50 -20.14
CA GLY A 413 -12.13 2.95 -21.49
C GLY A 413 -12.47 4.46 -21.58
N ARG A 414 -12.80 5.11 -20.45
CA ARG A 414 -12.99 6.57 -20.36
C ARG A 414 -11.70 7.33 -20.01
N ASN A 415 -10.77 6.68 -19.32
CA ASN A 415 -9.42 7.20 -19.10
C ASN A 415 -8.50 6.60 -20.15
N SER A 416 -8.74 6.96 -21.41
CA SER A 416 -7.85 6.53 -22.49
C SER A 416 -6.42 6.89 -22.10
N TYR A 417 -5.52 5.91 -22.22
CA TYR A 417 -4.08 6.12 -22.25
C TYR A 417 -3.77 7.10 -23.38
N SER A 418 -3.98 8.37 -23.11
CA SER A 418 -3.96 9.45 -24.08
C SER A 418 -2.74 10.29 -23.75
N LYS A 419 -1.89 10.47 -24.76
CA LYS A 419 -0.54 11.00 -24.61
C LYS A 419 -0.47 12.42 -24.03
N SER A 420 -1.59 13.14 -23.88
CA SER A 420 -1.58 14.48 -23.30
C SER A 420 -2.89 14.88 -22.64
N ARG A 421 -2.74 15.59 -21.51
CA ARG A 421 -3.81 16.38 -20.91
C ARG A 421 -4.10 17.60 -21.78
N GLY A 422 -5.23 17.60 -22.48
CA GLY A 422 -5.74 18.82 -23.13
C GLY A 422 -6.13 19.86 -22.08
N PHE A 423 -6.12 21.15 -22.43
CA PHE A 423 -6.43 22.28 -21.52
C PHE A 423 -7.74 22.11 -20.72
N PHE A 424 -8.70 21.34 -21.25
CA PHE A 424 -10.01 21.08 -20.63
C PHE A 424 -10.18 19.68 -20.01
N LYS A 425 -9.19 18.78 -20.08
CA LYS A 425 -9.28 17.44 -19.49
C LYS A 425 -8.65 17.44 -18.10
N ALA A 426 -9.40 16.99 -17.08
CA ALA A 426 -8.92 16.95 -15.71
C ALA A 426 -7.92 15.80 -15.46
N GLY A 427 -8.04 14.70 -16.20
CA GLY A 427 -7.11 13.55 -16.16
C GLY A 427 -6.13 13.47 -17.34
N GLY A 428 -5.12 12.61 -17.19
CA GLY A 428 -4.10 12.32 -18.20
C GLY A 428 -2.66 12.45 -17.70
N PHE A 429 -1.71 12.37 -18.63
CA PHE A 429 -0.27 12.51 -18.34
C PHE A 429 0.18 13.97 -18.37
N LYS A 430 1.13 14.27 -17.49
CA LYS A 430 1.95 15.48 -17.48
C LYS A 430 3.40 15.07 -17.34
N GLU A 431 4.24 15.64 -18.20
CA GLU A 431 5.67 15.35 -18.25
C GLU A 431 6.45 16.64 -18.05
N LYS A 432 7.52 16.57 -17.27
CA LYS A 432 8.39 17.71 -17.02
C LYS A 432 9.82 17.22 -16.87
N GLN A 433 10.76 17.80 -17.59
CA GLN A 433 12.18 17.51 -17.37
C GLN A 433 12.58 17.91 -15.94
N LEU A 434 13.37 17.08 -15.29
CA LEU A 434 13.95 17.41 -13.97
C LEU A 434 14.87 18.62 -14.10
N ALA A 435 14.97 19.41 -13.03
CA ALA A 435 15.75 20.65 -13.03
C ALA A 435 17.26 20.43 -13.30
N ASP A 436 17.77 19.24 -12.99
CA ASP A 436 19.15 18.82 -13.25
C ASP A 436 19.35 18.28 -14.68
N GLY A 437 18.29 18.20 -15.50
CA GLY A 437 18.31 17.68 -16.85
C GLY A 437 18.49 16.17 -16.96
N ARG A 438 18.65 15.44 -15.85
CA ARG A 438 19.04 14.01 -15.84
C ARG A 438 17.87 13.04 -15.94
N GLY A 439 16.65 13.55 -15.90
CA GLY A 439 15.46 12.70 -15.93
C GLY A 439 14.20 13.48 -16.23
N THR A 440 13.08 12.79 -16.08
CA THR A 440 11.74 13.30 -16.35
C THR A 440 10.82 12.97 -15.19
N THR A 441 10.12 13.97 -14.69
CA THR A 441 8.94 13.80 -13.85
C THR A 441 7.75 13.43 -14.74
N ILE A 442 7.11 12.31 -14.44
CA ILE A 442 5.91 11.81 -15.10
C ILE A 442 4.80 11.79 -14.05
N GLU A 443 3.70 12.47 -14.31
CA GLU A 443 2.53 12.53 -13.45
C GLU A 443 1.33 12.02 -14.22
N PHE A 444 0.61 11.04 -13.68
CA PHE A 444 -0.70 10.64 -14.19
C PHE A 444 -1.78 10.99 -13.18
N ILE A 445 -2.81 11.69 -13.66
CA ILE A 445 -3.99 12.05 -12.87
C ILE A 445 -5.15 11.20 -13.37
N GLY A 446 -5.66 10.30 -12.51
CA GLY A 446 -6.83 9.49 -12.78
C GLY A 446 -8.03 9.98 -11.97
N ASP A 447 -9.02 10.62 -12.62
CA ASP A 447 -10.23 11.12 -11.95
C ASP A 447 -11.14 9.96 -11.48
N THR A 448 -11.21 8.89 -12.29
CA THR A 448 -12.03 7.69 -12.01
C THR A 448 -11.20 6.40 -11.94
N SER A 449 -9.90 6.46 -12.25
CA SER A 449 -8.99 5.32 -12.14
C SER A 449 -8.85 4.85 -10.69
N SER A 450 -8.61 3.56 -10.49
CA SER A 450 -8.11 3.07 -9.20
C SER A 450 -6.67 3.55 -8.97
N ALA A 451 -6.22 3.56 -7.71
CA ALA A 451 -4.84 3.90 -7.39
C ALA A 451 -3.86 2.97 -8.10
N LEU A 452 -4.21 1.69 -8.20
CA LEU A 452 -3.40 0.67 -8.85
C LEU A 452 -3.25 0.93 -10.35
N ALA A 453 -4.34 1.32 -11.02
CA ALA A 453 -4.30 1.65 -12.44
C ALA A 453 -3.49 2.93 -12.70
N THR A 454 -3.59 3.93 -11.83
CA THR A 454 -2.76 5.16 -11.90
C THR A 454 -1.28 4.84 -11.75
N GLU A 455 -0.88 4.00 -10.78
CA GLU A 455 0.52 3.57 -10.63
C GLU A 455 1.08 2.91 -11.89
N GLU A 456 0.34 1.93 -12.41
CA GLU A 456 0.77 1.14 -13.56
C GLU A 456 0.77 1.96 -14.86
N MET A 457 -0.22 2.84 -15.07
CA MET A 457 -0.23 3.74 -16.22
C MET A 457 0.94 4.74 -16.18
N THR A 458 1.29 5.30 -15.02
CA THR A 458 2.48 6.18 -14.92
C THR A 458 3.76 5.42 -15.26
N LEU A 459 3.88 4.16 -14.81
CA LEU A 459 5.05 3.32 -15.14
C LEU A 459 5.10 2.94 -16.62
N LEU A 460 3.96 2.60 -17.23
CA LEU A 460 3.87 2.33 -18.66
C LEU A 460 4.26 3.57 -19.48
N ARG A 461 3.89 4.76 -19.03
CA ARG A 461 4.33 6.00 -19.68
C ARG A 461 5.84 6.24 -19.54
N ALA A 462 6.45 5.85 -18.42
CA ALA A 462 7.90 5.87 -18.28
C ALA A 462 8.58 4.95 -19.30
N ALA A 463 8.02 3.76 -19.54
CA ALA A 463 8.53 2.83 -20.55
C ALA A 463 8.41 3.40 -21.98
N ASP A 464 7.27 4.02 -22.31
CA ASP A 464 7.08 4.70 -23.60
C ASP A 464 8.11 5.81 -23.82
N LEU A 465 8.31 6.67 -22.82
CA LEU A 465 9.25 7.78 -22.93
C LEU A 465 10.71 7.31 -23.01
N ALA A 466 11.07 6.24 -22.28
CA ALA A 466 12.37 5.61 -22.41
C ALA A 466 12.60 5.10 -23.85
N ARG A 467 11.59 4.46 -24.45
CA ARG A 467 11.67 4.01 -25.84
C ARG A 467 11.74 5.17 -26.83
N GLU A 468 10.92 6.21 -26.66
CA GLU A 468 10.96 7.43 -27.47
C GLU A 468 12.35 8.09 -27.42
N ALA A 469 13.05 7.99 -26.27
CA ALA A 469 14.43 8.44 -26.08
C ALA A 469 15.50 7.44 -26.57
N GLY A 470 15.11 6.32 -27.17
CA GLY A 470 16.03 5.27 -27.64
C GLY A 470 16.78 4.54 -26.52
N LYS A 471 16.20 4.46 -25.32
CA LYS A 471 16.77 3.78 -24.16
C LYS A 471 16.03 2.46 -23.86
N PRO A 472 16.75 1.35 -23.60
CA PRO A 472 16.11 0.05 -23.34
C PRO A 472 15.57 -0.10 -21.90
N ALA A 473 15.95 0.80 -20.99
CA ALA A 473 15.53 0.73 -19.60
C ALA A 473 15.38 2.12 -18.96
N PHE A 474 14.83 2.15 -17.76
CA PHE A 474 14.77 3.33 -16.91
C PHE A 474 14.94 2.97 -15.43
N VAL A 475 15.27 3.95 -14.60
CA VAL A 475 15.35 3.84 -13.15
C VAL A 475 14.37 4.82 -12.53
N VAL A 476 13.56 4.36 -11.57
CA VAL A 476 12.70 5.24 -10.76
C VAL A 476 13.54 5.90 -9.67
N LEU A 477 13.69 7.21 -9.71
CA LEU A 477 14.45 8.00 -8.74
C LEU A 477 13.61 8.32 -7.50
N ASP A 478 12.34 8.72 -7.71
CA ASP A 478 11.38 8.96 -6.64
C ASP A 478 9.95 8.59 -7.10
N LYS A 479 9.10 8.24 -6.14
CA LYS A 479 7.68 7.91 -6.35
C LYS A 479 6.82 8.61 -5.30
N ARG A 480 5.77 9.29 -5.77
CA ARG A 480 4.78 9.97 -4.93
C ARG A 480 3.39 9.56 -5.38
N ASP A 481 2.65 8.90 -4.50
CA ASP A 481 1.24 8.56 -4.71
C ASP A 481 0.37 9.44 -3.83
N LEU A 482 -0.64 10.06 -4.43
CA LEU A 482 -1.53 11.01 -3.78
C LEU A 482 -2.97 10.57 -3.99
N GLN A 483 -3.77 10.58 -2.94
CA GLN A 483 -5.22 10.54 -3.09
C GLN A 483 -5.73 11.97 -3.29
N ARG A 484 -6.55 12.17 -4.32
CA ARG A 484 -7.25 13.43 -4.51
C ARG A 484 -8.54 13.40 -3.75
N THR A 485 -8.86 14.52 -3.12
CA THR A 485 -10.17 14.74 -2.50
C THR A 485 -10.76 16.06 -2.96
N SER A 486 -12.06 16.09 -3.21
CA SER A 486 -12.85 17.28 -3.49
C SER A 486 -13.66 17.66 -2.27
N THR A 487 -13.58 18.93 -1.88
CA THR A 487 -14.35 19.49 -0.77
C THR A 487 -15.21 20.62 -1.32
N LEU A 488 -16.52 20.51 -1.15
CA LEU A 488 -17.42 21.61 -1.48
C LEU A 488 -17.15 22.76 -0.51
N THR A 489 -17.06 23.99 -0.99
CA THR A 489 -16.89 25.17 -0.15
C THR A 489 -18.04 26.16 -0.34
N ARG A 490 -18.53 26.78 0.73
CA ARG A 490 -19.44 27.93 0.68
C ARG A 490 -18.73 29.13 1.29
N ASN A 491 -18.54 30.18 0.50
CA ASN A 491 -17.79 31.38 0.88
C ASN A 491 -16.39 31.03 1.46
N GLY A 492 -15.66 30.13 0.79
CA GLY A 492 -14.34 29.66 1.22
C GLY A 492 -14.33 28.69 2.42
N THR A 493 -15.49 28.45 3.06
CA THR A 493 -15.59 27.51 4.19
C THR A 493 -15.96 26.11 3.68
N PRO A 494 -15.18 25.06 4.03
CA PRO A 494 -15.53 23.67 3.73
C PRO A 494 -16.94 23.30 4.21
N MET A 495 -17.75 22.76 3.31
CA MET A 495 -19.08 22.20 3.56
C MET A 495 -19.03 20.68 3.52
N GLY A 496 -18.92 20.08 4.70
CA GLY A 496 -18.92 18.62 4.85
C GLY A 496 -17.53 17.99 4.66
N PRO A 497 -17.45 16.66 4.79
CA PRO A 497 -16.19 15.93 4.64
C PRO A 497 -15.69 15.98 3.20
N ALA A 498 -14.37 15.93 3.04
CA ALA A 498 -13.74 15.79 1.73
C ALA A 498 -14.16 14.45 1.08
N THR A 499 -14.48 14.48 -0.21
CA THR A 499 -14.90 13.31 -0.99
C THR A 499 -13.75 12.85 -1.87
N PRO A 500 -13.38 11.57 -1.90
CA PRO A 500 -12.40 11.03 -2.85
C PRO A 500 -12.71 11.44 -4.30
N ALA A 501 -11.70 11.96 -5.00
CA ALA A 501 -11.77 12.56 -6.33
C ALA A 501 -10.66 12.02 -7.25
N GLY A 502 -10.33 10.73 -7.08
CA GLY A 502 -9.32 10.03 -7.87
C GLY A 502 -7.95 9.97 -7.22
N TYR A 503 -6.94 9.62 -8.03
CA TYR A 503 -5.57 9.40 -7.58
C TYR A 503 -4.57 10.06 -8.52
N VAL A 504 -3.38 10.34 -7.99
CA VAL A 504 -2.22 10.79 -8.76
C VAL A 504 -1.04 9.92 -8.39
N THR A 505 -0.30 9.49 -9.41
CA THR A 505 1.02 8.91 -9.22
C THR A 505 2.00 9.74 -10.02
N GLN A 506 3.03 10.21 -9.32
CA GLN A 506 4.15 10.96 -9.87
C GLN A 506 5.43 10.14 -9.71
N LEU A 507 6.16 9.96 -10.80
CA LEU A 507 7.46 9.30 -10.85
C LEU A 507 8.50 10.29 -11.34
N ASP A 508 9.63 10.39 -10.66
CA ASP A 508 10.85 10.99 -11.22
C ASP A 508 11.68 9.84 -11.78
N VAL A 509 11.97 9.82 -13.08
CA VAL A 509 12.68 8.71 -13.75
C VAL A 509 13.90 9.18 -14.52
N ALA A 510 14.94 8.33 -14.59
CA ALA A 510 16.08 8.49 -15.48
C ALA A 510 16.06 7.39 -16.55
N PHE A 511 16.17 7.76 -17.83
CA PHE A 511 16.24 6.80 -18.95
C PHE A 511 17.69 6.38 -19.17
N VAL A 512 17.94 5.07 -19.20
CA VAL A 512 19.31 4.54 -19.12
C VAL A 512 19.53 3.38 -20.08
N ASP A 513 20.80 3.14 -20.39
CA ASP A 513 21.27 1.86 -20.93
C ASP A 513 21.88 1.05 -19.77
N PRO A 514 21.32 -0.11 -19.39
CA PRO A 514 21.87 -0.94 -18.33
C PRO A 514 23.33 -1.36 -18.55
N ALA A 515 23.79 -1.46 -19.81
CA ALA A 515 25.18 -1.79 -20.13
C ALA A 515 26.14 -0.60 -19.93
N SER A 516 25.62 0.62 -19.85
CA SER A 516 26.41 1.85 -19.76
C SER A 516 25.73 2.90 -18.86
N LEU A 517 25.55 2.55 -17.57
CA LEU A 517 24.94 3.47 -16.60
C LEU A 517 25.80 4.72 -16.34
N PRO A 518 25.18 5.91 -16.26
CA PRO A 518 25.85 7.11 -15.76
C PRO A 518 26.49 6.86 -14.39
N ALA A 519 27.61 7.55 -14.10
CA ALA A 519 28.40 7.32 -12.90
C ALA A 519 27.56 7.43 -11.62
N GLU A 520 26.67 8.40 -11.57
CA GLU A 520 25.71 8.66 -10.48
C GLU A 520 24.63 7.58 -10.30
N LEU A 521 24.39 6.74 -11.31
CA LEU A 521 23.37 5.68 -11.29
C LEU A 521 23.99 4.28 -11.30
N ARG A 522 25.32 4.14 -11.18
CA ARG A 522 25.98 2.82 -11.12
C ARG A 522 25.47 1.96 -9.98
N ASP A 523 25.19 2.59 -8.83
CA ASP A 523 24.62 1.93 -7.66
C ASP A 523 23.13 1.58 -7.83
N GLU A 524 22.49 2.06 -8.89
CA GLU A 524 21.10 1.77 -9.24
C GLU A 524 20.97 0.67 -10.30
N SER A 525 22.07 -0.01 -10.65
CA SER A 525 22.08 -1.11 -11.62
C SER A 525 21.05 -2.22 -11.34
N ASP A 526 20.86 -2.57 -10.07
CA ASP A 526 19.86 -3.56 -9.62
C ASP A 526 18.41 -3.07 -9.62
N ARG A 527 18.20 -1.80 -10.03
CA ARG A 527 16.90 -1.12 -10.12
C ARG A 527 16.53 -0.69 -11.53
N THR A 528 17.32 -1.11 -12.51
CA THR A 528 16.98 -0.90 -13.91
C THR A 528 15.72 -1.70 -14.26
N ILE A 529 14.72 -1.01 -14.80
CA ILE A 529 13.47 -1.59 -15.28
C ILE A 529 13.54 -1.64 -16.79
N ALA A 530 13.51 -2.85 -17.36
CA ALA A 530 13.47 -3.04 -18.80
C ALA A 530 12.13 -2.55 -19.38
N VAL A 531 12.21 -1.75 -20.46
CA VAL A 531 11.04 -1.21 -21.16
C VAL A 531 10.13 -2.34 -21.64
N ASP A 532 10.70 -3.36 -22.25
CA ASP A 532 9.95 -4.47 -22.84
C ASP A 532 9.19 -5.30 -21.79
N ASP A 533 9.71 -5.41 -20.56
CA ASP A 533 9.01 -6.10 -19.47
C ASP A 533 7.78 -5.33 -18.99
N VAL A 534 7.90 -4.01 -18.88
CA VAL A 534 6.76 -3.16 -18.49
C VAL A 534 5.68 -3.23 -19.55
N GLU A 535 6.06 -3.11 -20.83
CA GLU A 535 5.09 -3.15 -21.91
C GLU A 535 4.45 -4.52 -22.13
N ARG A 536 5.22 -5.60 -22.02
CA ARG A 536 4.68 -6.96 -22.10
C ARG A 536 3.61 -7.20 -21.03
N VAL A 537 3.80 -6.64 -19.84
CA VAL A 537 2.89 -6.85 -18.69
C VAL A 537 1.73 -5.86 -18.67
N LEU A 538 1.94 -4.60 -19.06
CA LEU A 538 0.96 -3.51 -18.92
C LEU A 538 0.37 -3.03 -20.25
N GLY A 539 1.08 -3.24 -21.37
CA GLY A 539 0.66 -2.83 -22.70
C GLY A 539 -0.70 -3.41 -23.11
N PRO A 540 -0.92 -4.74 -23.00
CA PRO A 540 -2.20 -5.34 -23.36
C PRO A 540 -3.41 -4.77 -22.62
N GLU A 541 -3.21 -4.34 -21.36
CA GLU A 541 -4.26 -3.83 -20.49
C GLU A 541 -4.61 -2.35 -20.78
N TYR A 542 -3.60 -1.52 -21.00
CA TYR A 542 -3.78 -0.06 -21.00
C TYR A 542 -3.64 0.60 -22.38
N LYS A 543 -2.95 -0.04 -23.34
CA LYS A 543 -2.79 0.53 -24.68
C LYS A 543 -4.00 0.16 -25.54
N PRO A 544 -4.47 1.09 -26.41
CA PRO A 544 -5.43 0.73 -27.44
C PRO A 544 -4.90 -0.42 -28.29
N GLN A 545 -5.69 -1.47 -28.45
CA GLN A 545 -5.38 -2.53 -29.41
C GLN A 545 -5.57 -1.97 -30.82
N PRO A 546 -4.64 -2.25 -31.76
CA PRO A 546 -4.65 -1.70 -33.11
C PRO A 546 -5.85 -2.14 -33.96
#